data_AF-A0A9E7EM03-F1
#
_entry.id   AF-A0A9E7EM03-F1
#
_cell.length_a   1.000
_cell.length_b   1.000
_cell.length_c   1.000
_cell.angle_alpha   90.00
_cell.angle_beta   90.00
_cell.angle_gamma   90.00
#
_symmetry.space_group_name_H-M   'P 1'
#
loop_
_entity.id
_entity.type
_entity.pdbx_description
1 polymer ?
#
loop_
_entity_poly.entity_id
_entity_poly.type
_entity_poly.pdbx_seq_one_letter_code
_entity_poly.pdbx_strand_id
1 'polypeptide(L)'
;MTAHCLEVNMELVHFRRIIAPHTDTNLGDCSFLDTCRHTKTCKYVHYELDQTLDAPILGLANPPQRPIKYQRAEYCSEVELGQSQWINCDIRTFRMDILGQFGVIMADPPWDIHMELPYGTMADEEMRNLNVPILQTDGLIFLWVTGRAMELGREW
;
A
#
# COMPACT_ATOMS: atom_id res chain seq x y z
N MET A 1 27.52 18.74 20.77
CA MET A 1 26.86 18.41 19.49
C MET A 1 25.75 17.43 19.79
N THR A 2 24.62 17.96 20.22
CA THR A 2 23.44 17.21 20.65
C THR A 2 22.55 17.00 19.43
N ALA A 3 22.28 15.73 19.10
CA ALA A 3 21.24 15.38 18.14
C ALA A 3 19.89 15.76 18.75
N HIS A 4 19.26 16.80 18.23
CA HIS A 4 17.85 17.06 18.45
C HIS A 4 17.08 16.07 17.56
N CYS A 5 16.52 15.04 18.17
CA CYS A 5 15.36 14.36 17.59
C CYS A 5 14.23 15.40 17.54
N LEU A 6 13.90 15.87 16.34
CA LEU A 6 12.69 16.64 16.12
C LEU A 6 11.51 15.72 16.42
N GLU A 7 10.67 16.14 17.37
CA GLU A 7 9.37 15.53 17.65
C GLU A 7 8.54 15.54 16.38
N VAL A 8 8.44 14.39 15.72
CA VAL A 8 7.44 14.16 14.68
C VAL A 8 6.11 14.01 15.40
N ASN A 9 5.31 15.08 15.37
CA ASN A 9 3.92 15.05 15.80
C ASN A 9 3.17 14.14 14.82
N MET A 10 3.08 12.85 15.14
CA MET A 10 2.41 11.85 14.33
C MET A 10 0.90 12.08 14.47
N GLU A 11 0.31 12.80 13.52
CA GLU A 11 -1.14 12.89 13.36
C GLU A 11 -1.65 11.49 12.95
N LEU A 12 -1.75 10.57 13.91
CA LEU A 12 -2.26 9.23 13.68
C LEU A 12 -3.74 9.34 13.33
N VAL A 13 -4.07 8.98 12.10
CA VAL A 13 -5.46 8.85 11.65
C VAL A 13 -6.09 7.68 12.40
N HIS A 14 -7.01 8.00 13.30
CA HIS A 14 -7.78 6.99 14.01
C HIS A 14 -9.05 6.64 13.25
N PHE A 15 -9.40 5.36 13.26
CA PHE A 15 -10.64 4.85 12.69
C PHE A 15 -11.52 4.30 13.80
N ARG A 16 -12.79 4.72 13.84
CA ARG A 16 -13.78 4.22 14.80
C ARG A 16 -14.75 3.27 14.11
N ARG A 17 -15.14 2.21 14.82
CA ARG A 17 -16.09 1.21 14.33
C ARG A 17 -17.49 1.80 14.24
N ILE A 18 -18.15 1.58 13.11
CA ILE A 18 -19.59 1.82 12.91
C ILE A 18 -20.33 0.56 13.32
N ILE A 19 -20.98 0.58 14.49
CA ILE A 19 -21.82 -0.51 14.97
C ILE A 19 -23.28 -0.12 14.84
N ALA A 20 -23.94 -0.59 13.79
CA ALA A 20 -25.36 -0.37 13.54
C ALA A 20 -26.21 -1.54 14.10
N PRO A 21 -27.55 -1.39 14.24
CA PRO A 21 -28.40 -2.46 14.78
C PRO A 21 -28.34 -3.79 14.01
N HIS A 22 -28.02 -3.72 12.71
CA HIS A 22 -27.87 -4.88 11.83
C HIS A 22 -26.45 -5.44 11.77
N THR A 23 -25.48 -4.80 12.43
CA THR A 23 -24.08 -5.22 12.51
C THR A 23 -23.91 -6.34 13.54
N ASP A 24 -23.26 -7.43 13.15
CA ASP A 24 -22.85 -8.53 14.03
C ASP A 24 -21.32 -8.55 14.13
N THR A 25 -20.81 -8.21 15.31
CA THR A 25 -19.36 -8.13 15.56
C THR A 25 -18.66 -9.50 15.48
N ASN A 26 -19.39 -10.61 15.56
CA ASN A 26 -18.79 -11.96 15.44
C ASN A 26 -18.46 -12.32 13.99
N LEU A 27 -19.05 -11.63 13.01
CA LEU A 27 -18.81 -11.87 11.59
C LEU A 27 -17.50 -11.22 11.09
N GLY A 28 -16.87 -10.35 11.90
CA GLY A 28 -15.65 -9.64 11.54
C GLY A 28 -15.90 -8.43 10.63
N ASP A 29 -14.82 -7.97 9.97
CA ASP A 29 -14.81 -6.74 9.19
C ASP A 29 -15.37 -6.93 7.77
N CYS A 30 -16.02 -5.91 7.24
CA CYS A 30 -16.53 -5.96 5.87
C CYS A 30 -15.36 -5.96 4.89
N SER A 31 -15.27 -6.98 4.03
CA SER A 31 -14.25 -7.07 2.99
C SER A 31 -14.25 -5.89 2.01
N PHE A 32 -15.37 -5.18 1.89
CA PHE A 32 -15.52 -4.02 1.02
C PHE A 32 -15.25 -2.68 1.72
N LEU A 33 -14.96 -2.66 3.03
CA LEU A 33 -14.59 -1.47 3.82
C LEU A 33 -15.43 -0.21 3.48
N ASP A 34 -14.80 0.84 2.96
CA ASP A 34 -15.39 2.12 2.57
C ASP A 34 -16.13 2.07 1.21
N THR A 35 -15.84 1.07 0.39
CA THR A 35 -16.47 0.85 -0.94
C THR A 35 -17.77 0.03 -0.88
N CYS A 36 -18.20 -0.40 0.30
CA CYS A 36 -19.41 -1.19 0.46
C CYS A 36 -20.67 -0.42 0.03
N ARG A 37 -21.39 -0.94 -0.95
CA ARG A 37 -22.62 -0.30 -1.48
C ARG A 37 -23.85 -0.49 -0.58
N HIS A 38 -23.72 -1.31 0.46
CA HIS A 38 -24.82 -1.73 1.33
C HIS A 38 -24.56 -1.38 2.80
N THR A 39 -23.83 -0.30 3.11
CA THR A 39 -23.46 0.05 4.50
C THR A 39 -24.66 0.07 5.47
N LYS A 40 -25.85 0.43 4.98
CA LYS A 40 -27.10 0.48 5.77
C LYS A 40 -27.73 -0.88 6.09
N THR A 41 -27.30 -1.96 5.42
CA THR A 41 -27.82 -3.32 5.60
C THR A 41 -26.72 -4.38 5.76
N CYS A 42 -25.44 -3.98 5.63
CA CYS A 42 -24.29 -4.85 5.74
C CYS A 42 -24.05 -5.29 7.19
N LYS A 43 -24.03 -6.60 7.43
CA LYS A 43 -23.89 -7.18 8.78
C LYS A 43 -22.47 -7.13 9.34
N TYR A 44 -21.47 -6.82 8.52
CA TYR A 44 -20.06 -6.80 8.92
C TYR A 44 -19.67 -5.44 9.51
N VAL A 45 -18.57 -5.41 10.27
CA VAL A 45 -18.07 -4.18 10.90
C VAL A 45 -17.49 -3.24 9.83
N HIS A 46 -17.90 -1.97 9.90
CA HIS A 46 -17.38 -0.88 9.08
C HIS A 46 -16.65 0.15 9.95
N TYR A 47 -15.88 1.04 9.33
CA TYR A 47 -15.08 2.04 10.01
C TYR A 47 -15.32 3.42 9.40
N GLU A 48 -15.23 4.46 10.22
CA GLU A 48 -15.15 5.85 9.78
C GLU A 48 -13.97 6.56 10.43
N LEU A 49 -13.47 7.63 9.80
CA LEU A 49 -12.42 8.44 10.39
C LEU A 49 -12.91 9.08 11.70
N ASP A 50 -12.12 8.90 12.75
CA ASP A 50 -12.33 9.55 14.02
C ASP A 50 -11.69 10.95 14.00
N GLN A 51 -12.54 11.97 13.86
CA GLN A 51 -12.14 13.38 13.80
C GLN A 51 -11.93 14.01 15.19
N THR A 52 -12.01 13.24 16.28
CA THR A 52 -12.11 13.76 17.65
C THR A 52 -10.77 14.17 18.29
N LEU A 53 -9.63 13.95 17.65
CA LEU A 53 -8.33 14.34 18.20
C LEU A 53 -8.11 15.85 18.33
N ASP A 54 -8.94 16.69 17.69
CA ASP A 54 -8.71 18.13 17.57
C ASP A 54 -9.67 19.05 18.35
N ALA A 55 -10.53 18.53 19.24
CA ALA A 55 -11.48 19.38 19.96
C ALA A 55 -11.51 19.11 21.48
N PRO A 56 -11.18 20.11 22.34
CA PRO A 56 -11.58 20.08 23.73
C PRO A 56 -13.10 20.00 23.80
N ILE A 57 -13.62 19.11 24.64
CA ILE A 57 -15.05 18.87 24.86
C ILE A 57 -15.73 20.18 25.29
N LEU A 58 -16.36 20.88 24.34
CA LEU A 58 -17.39 21.88 24.59
C LEU A 58 -18.38 21.82 23.43
N GLY A 59 -19.63 21.52 23.78
CA GLY A 59 -20.65 21.05 22.85
C GLY A 59 -21.11 22.07 21.80
N LEU A 60 -21.93 21.54 20.89
CA LEU A 60 -22.80 22.24 19.95
C LEU A 60 -22.11 23.02 18.81
N ALA A 61 -21.49 22.30 17.89
CA ALA A 61 -21.53 22.59 16.45
C ALA A 61 -20.98 21.38 15.68
N ASN A 62 -21.58 21.02 14.53
CA ASN A 62 -20.95 20.11 13.59
C ASN A 62 -19.59 20.70 13.21
N PRO A 63 -18.46 20.01 13.47
CA PRO A 63 -17.17 20.52 13.05
C PRO A 63 -17.19 20.63 11.51
N PRO A 64 -16.69 21.74 10.94
CA PRO A 64 -16.59 21.88 9.50
C PRO A 64 -15.75 20.73 8.97
N GLN A 65 -16.29 19.99 7.99
CA GLN A 65 -15.55 18.95 7.28
C GLN A 65 -14.34 19.62 6.63
N ARG A 66 -13.19 19.58 7.31
CA ARG A 66 -11.94 19.99 6.69
C ARG A 66 -11.67 18.96 5.59
N PRO A 67 -11.48 19.38 4.34
CA PRO A 67 -11.04 18.45 3.31
C PRO A 67 -9.75 17.82 3.82
N ILE A 68 -9.76 16.49 3.93
CA ILE A 68 -8.57 15.71 4.24
C ILE A 68 -7.57 16.06 3.14
N LYS A 69 -6.62 16.93 3.45
CA LYS A 69 -5.43 17.07 2.64
C LYS A 69 -4.70 15.76 2.88
N TYR A 70 -4.75 14.85 1.91
CA TYR A 70 -3.71 13.83 1.81
C TYR A 70 -2.41 14.61 1.80
N GLN A 71 -1.73 14.69 2.95
CA GLN A 71 -0.38 15.22 3.01
C GLN A 71 0.41 14.25 2.15
N ARG A 72 0.62 14.64 0.88
CA ARG A 72 1.56 13.98 0.00
C ARG A 72 2.83 13.89 0.81
N ALA A 73 3.31 12.66 1.00
CA ALA A 73 4.48 12.44 1.80
C ALA A 73 5.60 13.37 1.28
N GLU A 74 6.06 14.25 2.15
CA GLU A 74 6.90 15.41 1.84
C GLU A 74 8.35 15.00 1.53
N TYR A 75 8.56 13.77 1.03
CA TYR A 75 9.86 13.23 0.68
C TYR A 75 10.29 13.54 -0.76
N CYS A 76 9.38 14.02 -1.62
CA CYS A 76 9.73 14.43 -2.99
C CYS A 76 8.83 15.58 -3.48
N SER A 77 9.45 16.71 -3.81
CA SER A 77 8.79 17.81 -4.54
C SER A 77 8.38 17.37 -5.95
N GLU A 78 7.35 17.99 -6.54
CA GLU A 78 6.98 17.74 -7.95
C GLU A 78 8.13 18.04 -8.93
N VAL A 79 9.04 18.95 -8.53
CA VAL A 79 10.25 19.28 -9.28
C VAL A 79 11.25 18.11 -9.27
N GLU A 80 11.33 17.35 -8.18
CA GLU A 80 12.23 16.20 -8.04
C GLU A 80 11.67 14.91 -8.68
N LEU A 81 10.35 14.70 -8.63
CA LEU A 81 9.71 13.50 -9.19
C LEU A 81 9.71 13.46 -10.72
N GLY A 82 9.84 14.61 -11.38
CA GLY A 82 9.80 14.70 -12.84
C GLY A 82 8.48 14.17 -13.44
N GLN A 83 8.50 13.85 -14.74
CA GLN A 83 7.39 13.17 -15.42
C GLN A 83 7.52 11.65 -15.27
N SER A 84 6.39 10.94 -15.37
CA SER A 84 6.38 9.48 -15.41
C SER A 84 7.21 8.95 -16.58
N GLN A 85 8.07 7.97 -16.31
CA GLN A 85 8.95 7.33 -17.29
C GLN A 85 8.63 5.84 -17.38
N TRP A 86 8.83 5.25 -18.56
CA TRP A 86 8.61 3.82 -18.79
C TRP A 86 9.58 3.27 -19.82
N ILE A 87 9.84 1.96 -19.72
CA ILE A 87 10.65 1.21 -20.67
C ILE A 87 9.88 -0.07 -21.01
N ASN A 88 9.54 -0.27 -22.29
CA ASN A 88 9.02 -1.55 -22.76
C ASN A 88 10.20 -2.47 -23.04
N CYS A 89 10.39 -3.49 -22.21
CA CYS A 89 11.50 -4.41 -22.32
C CYS A 89 11.15 -5.81 -21.79
N ASP A 90 11.96 -6.79 -22.18
CA ASP A 90 11.96 -8.11 -21.55
C ASP A 90 12.87 -8.08 -20.32
N ILE A 91 12.24 -8.07 -19.13
CA ILE A 91 12.94 -7.93 -17.84
C ILE A 91 13.93 -9.07 -17.56
N ARG A 92 13.80 -10.22 -18.24
CA ARG A 92 14.72 -11.37 -18.07
C ARG A 92 16.11 -11.08 -18.63
N THR A 93 16.18 -10.23 -19.65
CA THR A 93 17.43 -9.89 -20.36
C THR A 93 17.83 -8.43 -20.19
N PHE A 94 16.96 -7.64 -19.57
CA PHE A 94 17.17 -6.20 -19.40
C PHE A 94 18.31 -5.91 -18.41
N ARG A 95 19.18 -4.97 -18.80
CA ARG A 95 20.30 -4.47 -18.00
C ARG A 95 19.79 -3.54 -16.89
N MET A 96 19.43 -4.10 -15.74
CA MET A 96 18.89 -3.34 -14.59
C MET A 96 19.88 -2.34 -13.98
N ASP A 97 21.19 -2.55 -14.16
CA ASP A 97 22.26 -1.67 -13.66
C ASP A 97 22.17 -0.23 -14.15
N ILE A 98 21.55 0.01 -15.32
CA ILE A 98 21.45 1.35 -15.90
C ILE A 98 20.34 2.20 -15.26
N LEU A 99 19.43 1.59 -14.49
CA LEU A 99 18.28 2.28 -13.90
C LEU A 99 18.65 3.09 -12.65
N GLY A 100 19.76 2.76 -12.00
CA GLY A 100 20.16 3.37 -10.74
C GLY A 100 19.63 2.62 -9.51
N GLN A 101 19.43 3.35 -8.41
CA GLN A 101 18.99 2.83 -7.12
C GLN A 101 17.62 3.40 -6.74
N PHE A 102 16.77 2.58 -6.13
CA PHE A 102 15.41 2.93 -5.72
C PHE A 102 15.22 2.62 -4.24
N GLY A 103 14.53 3.49 -3.50
CA GLY A 103 14.16 3.23 -2.11
C GLY A 103 12.92 2.35 -1.96
N VAL A 104 12.08 2.26 -3.01
CA VAL A 104 10.89 1.40 -3.05
C VAL A 104 10.80 0.72 -4.41
N ILE A 105 10.62 -0.60 -4.38
CA ILE A 105 10.35 -1.42 -5.57
C ILE A 105 8.97 -2.07 -5.40
N MET A 106 8.14 -2.00 -6.44
CA MET A 106 6.85 -2.70 -6.50
C MET A 106 6.87 -3.68 -7.66
N ALA A 107 6.52 -4.94 -7.42
CA ALA A 107 6.52 -5.99 -8.42
C ALA A 107 5.27 -6.87 -8.35
N ASP A 108 4.67 -7.12 -9.51
CA ASP A 108 3.60 -8.09 -9.74
C ASP A 108 4.00 -9.02 -10.91
N PRO A 109 4.92 -9.96 -10.66
CA PRO A 109 5.50 -10.77 -11.73
C PRO A 109 4.52 -11.87 -12.19
N PRO A 110 4.62 -12.32 -13.46
CA PRO A 110 3.74 -13.34 -14.01
C PRO A 110 4.17 -14.74 -13.56
N TRP A 111 3.98 -15.05 -12.27
CA TRP A 111 4.36 -16.32 -11.66
C TRP A 111 3.85 -17.54 -12.46
N ASP A 112 4.68 -18.58 -12.59
CA ASP A 112 4.19 -19.89 -13.02
C ASP A 112 3.39 -20.56 -11.88
N ILE A 113 2.07 -20.35 -11.95
CA ILE A 113 1.08 -20.94 -11.04
C ILE A 113 0.52 -22.26 -11.55
N HIS A 114 1.08 -22.82 -12.63
CA HIS A 114 0.60 -24.05 -13.29
C HIS A 114 -0.88 -23.97 -13.70
N MET A 115 -1.29 -22.82 -14.23
CA MET A 115 -2.59 -22.61 -14.86
C MET A 115 -2.40 -22.17 -16.31
N GLU A 116 -3.37 -22.48 -17.17
CA GLU A 116 -3.41 -21.91 -18.52
C GLU A 116 -3.89 -20.46 -18.44
N LEU A 117 -2.98 -19.53 -18.71
CA LEU A 117 -3.25 -18.09 -18.72
C LEU A 117 -3.17 -17.57 -20.17
N PRO A 118 -3.89 -16.49 -20.50
CA PRO A 118 -3.87 -15.90 -21.84
C PRO A 118 -2.56 -15.15 -22.16
N TYR A 119 -1.56 -15.23 -21.28
CA TYR A 119 -0.26 -14.58 -21.38
C TYR A 119 0.85 -15.52 -20.88
N GLY A 120 2.10 -15.22 -21.26
CA GLY A 120 3.27 -15.98 -20.83
C GLY A 120 3.54 -15.81 -19.34
N THR A 121 3.83 -16.92 -18.67
CA THR A 121 4.34 -16.94 -17.30
C THR A 121 5.87 -16.97 -17.29
N MET A 122 6.45 -16.70 -16.13
CA MET A 122 7.88 -16.80 -15.87
C MET A 122 8.13 -18.01 -14.97
N ALA A 123 9.05 -18.88 -15.39
CA ALA A 123 9.43 -20.05 -14.62
C ALA A 123 10.14 -19.66 -13.32
N ASP A 124 10.11 -20.54 -12.31
CA ASP A 124 10.75 -20.30 -11.02
C ASP A 124 12.24 -19.91 -11.14
N GLU A 125 12.98 -20.53 -12.06
CA GLU A 125 14.38 -20.23 -12.32
C GLU A 125 14.58 -18.85 -12.95
N GLU A 126 13.72 -18.45 -13.89
CA GLU A 126 13.76 -17.13 -14.50
C GLU A 126 13.48 -16.05 -13.43
N MET A 127 12.52 -16.27 -12.53
CA MET A 127 12.21 -15.37 -11.41
C MET A 127 13.40 -15.20 -10.46
N ARG A 128 14.09 -16.30 -10.12
CA ARG A 128 15.29 -16.26 -9.25
C ARG A 128 16.45 -15.51 -9.88
N ASN A 129 16.57 -15.58 -11.21
CA ASN A 129 17.68 -14.98 -11.94
C ASN A 129 17.48 -13.49 -12.25
N LEU A 130 16.32 -12.92 -11.96
CA LEU A 130 16.09 -11.48 -12.08
C LEU A 130 16.99 -10.73 -11.09
N ASN A 131 17.76 -9.79 -11.62
CA ASN A 131 18.75 -9.03 -10.84
C ASN A 131 18.12 -7.83 -10.10
N VAL A 132 17.00 -8.03 -9.42
CA VAL A 132 16.37 -6.98 -8.59
C VAL A 132 17.27 -6.47 -7.47
N PRO A 133 18.13 -7.29 -6.81
CA PRO A 133 19.01 -6.78 -5.76
C PRO A 133 19.94 -5.64 -6.19
N ILE A 134 20.29 -5.52 -7.48
CA ILE A 134 21.14 -4.41 -7.95
C ILE A 134 20.43 -3.06 -7.89
N LEU A 135 19.09 -3.04 -7.79
CA LEU A 135 18.28 -1.83 -7.83
C LEU A 135 18.14 -1.15 -6.47
N GLN A 136 18.62 -1.74 -5.38
CA GLN A 136 18.43 -1.18 -4.04
C GLN A 136 19.61 -1.45 -3.11
N THR A 137 20.05 -0.41 -2.39
CA THR A 137 21.07 -0.51 -1.33
C THR A 137 20.42 -0.54 0.05
N ASP A 138 19.40 0.29 0.27
CA ASP A 138 18.54 0.35 1.46
C ASP A 138 17.14 0.73 0.98
N GLY A 139 16.10 0.02 1.44
CA GLY A 139 14.73 0.29 1.00
C GLY A 139 13.74 -0.84 1.24
N LEU A 140 12.60 -0.77 0.56
CA LEU A 140 11.48 -1.71 0.71
C LEU A 140 11.06 -2.30 -0.65
N ILE A 141 10.74 -3.58 -0.65
CA ILE A 141 10.10 -4.25 -1.78
C ILE A 141 8.67 -4.68 -1.42
N PHE A 142 7.74 -4.36 -2.31
CA PHE A 142 6.36 -4.85 -2.26
C PHE A 142 6.15 -5.83 -3.40
N LEU A 143 6.05 -7.12 -3.06
CA LEU A 143 5.93 -8.21 -4.01
C LEU A 143 4.54 -8.84 -3.91
N TRP A 144 3.79 -8.81 -5.01
CA TRP A 144 2.53 -9.55 -5.11
C TRP A 144 2.80 -11.04 -5.26
N VAL A 145 2.13 -11.84 -4.43
CA VAL A 145 2.26 -13.30 -4.41
C VAL A 145 0.89 -13.97 -4.31
N THR A 146 0.77 -15.18 -4.86
CA THR A 146 -0.44 -16.00 -4.76
C THR A 146 -0.10 -17.49 -4.71
N GLY A 147 -0.87 -18.27 -3.95
CA GLY A 147 -0.73 -19.74 -3.87
C GLY A 147 0.73 -20.18 -3.64
N ARG A 148 1.23 -21.07 -4.53
CA ARG A 148 2.61 -21.61 -4.48
C ARG A 148 3.72 -20.56 -4.65
N ALA A 149 3.41 -19.38 -5.17
CA ALA A 149 4.41 -18.33 -5.35
C ALA A 149 4.77 -17.65 -4.02
N MET A 150 4.03 -17.89 -2.94
CA MET A 150 4.35 -17.36 -1.62
C MET A 150 5.67 -17.88 -1.09
N GLU A 151 5.99 -19.16 -1.31
CA GLU A 151 7.25 -19.76 -0.88
C GLU A 151 8.41 -19.23 -1.71
N LEU A 152 8.26 -19.19 -3.04
CA LEU A 152 9.26 -18.65 -3.95
C LEU A 152 9.54 -17.15 -3.68
N GLY A 153 8.48 -16.36 -3.47
CA GLY A 153 8.59 -14.93 -3.19
C GLY A 153 9.25 -14.60 -1.84
N ARG A 154 9.33 -15.55 -0.90
CA ARG A 154 10.07 -15.39 0.37
C ARG A 154 11.57 -15.62 0.25
N GLU A 155 12.00 -16.27 -0.83
CA GLU A 155 13.42 -16.51 -1.12
C GLU A 155 14.06 -15.35 -1.88
N TRP A 156 13.25 -14.36 -2.26
CA TRP A 156 13.62 -13.12 -2.95
C TRP A 156 13.88 -12.01 -1.95
#